data_AF-A0A8C3N323-F1
#
_entry.id   AF-A0A8C3N323-F1
#
_cell.length_a   1.000
_cell.length_b   1.000
_cell.length_c   1.000
_cell.angle_alpha   90.00
_cell.angle_beta   90.00
_cell.angle_gamma   90.00
#
_symmetry.space_group_name_H-M   'P 1'
#
loop_
_entity.id
_entity.type
_entity.pdbx_description
1 polymer ?
#
loop_
_entity_poly.entity_id
_entity_poly.type
_entity_poly.pdbx_seq_one_letter_code
_entity_poly.pdbx_strand_id
1 'polypeptide(L)'
;MLWLPPRALRSSIVPQKMYGRITSPNFPKVYPNHKEKIWNITVPKGYSVRIYFTHFDLELSYLCEYDYVKLSSGGKALATLCGRDSTDTEEAPGNRTYISHDNHLTVVFRSDYSNEKPFTGFEAFYAAEGESLAPLVDGRATAVAGLALPCALTA
;
A
#
# COMPACT_ATOMS: atom_id res chain seq x y z
N MET A 1 48.01 -10.84 27.86
CA MET A 1 46.60 -10.39 27.84
C MET A 1 46.42 -9.52 26.61
N LEU A 2 45.75 -10.03 25.57
CA LEU A 2 45.45 -9.28 24.35
C LEU A 2 44.04 -8.73 24.47
N TRP A 3 43.91 -7.41 24.51
CA TRP A 3 42.63 -6.71 24.57
C TRP A 3 42.07 -6.63 23.15
N LEU A 4 41.05 -7.44 22.84
CA LEU A 4 40.32 -7.33 21.57
C LEU A 4 39.31 -6.19 21.69
N PRO A 5 39.22 -5.26 20.72
CA PRO A 5 38.20 -4.23 20.74
C PRO A 5 36.80 -4.85 20.59
N PRO A 6 35.76 -4.26 21.20
CA PRO A 6 34.39 -4.73 21.03
C PRO A 6 34.01 -4.63 19.55
N ARG A 7 33.48 -5.72 18.98
CA ARG A 7 32.91 -5.74 17.63
C ARG A 7 31.89 -4.62 17.53
N ALA A 8 32.16 -3.63 16.70
CA ALA A 8 31.14 -2.68 16.28
C ALA A 8 29.97 -3.48 15.69
N LEU A 9 28.80 -3.40 16.33
CA LEU A 9 27.56 -3.86 15.73
C LEU A 9 27.36 -2.98 14.49
N ARG A 10 27.70 -3.49 13.31
CA ARG A 10 27.19 -2.91 12.07
C ARG A 10 25.69 -3.10 12.14
N SER A 11 24.97 -2.05 12.52
CA SER A 11 23.53 -1.97 12.25
C SER A 11 23.40 -2.15 10.75
N SER A 12 22.94 -3.32 10.33
CA SER A 12 22.55 -3.56 8.96
C SER A 12 21.35 -2.66 8.71
N ILE A 13 21.60 -1.50 8.11
CA ILE A 13 20.55 -0.61 7.60
C ILE A 13 19.87 -1.41 6.49
N VAL A 14 18.78 -2.09 6.83
CA VAL A 14 17.88 -2.67 5.83
C VAL A 14 17.18 -1.50 5.18
N PRO A 15 17.38 -1.24 3.88
CA PRO A 15 16.69 -0.15 3.20
C PRO A 15 15.18 -0.42 3.28
N GLN A 16 14.46 0.44 4.01
CA GLN A 16 13.00 0.41 4.06
C GLN A 16 12.47 0.72 2.66
N LYS A 17 11.45 -0.03 2.22
CA LYS A 17 10.94 0.10 0.86
C LYS A 17 10.07 1.36 0.75
N MET A 18 10.51 2.32 -0.06
CA MET A 18 9.84 3.63 -0.21
C MET A 18 8.62 3.58 -1.14
N TYR A 19 8.52 2.57 -1.99
CA TYR A 19 7.40 2.40 -2.91
C TYR A 19 7.28 0.94 -3.32
N GLY A 20 6.12 0.52 -3.77
CA GLY A 20 5.94 -0.84 -4.23
C GLY A 20 4.65 -1.07 -4.98
N ARG A 21 4.53 -2.29 -5.47
CA ARG A 21 3.37 -2.81 -6.18
C ARG A 21 2.84 -4.01 -5.40
N ILE A 22 1.53 -4.07 -5.22
CA ILE A 22 0.81 -5.20 -4.63
C ILE A 22 -0.30 -5.63 -5.58
N THR A 23 -0.59 -6.92 -5.60
CA THR A 23 -1.63 -7.49 -6.46
C THR A 23 -2.39 -8.58 -5.73
N SER A 24 -3.64 -8.81 -6.13
CA SER A 24 -4.36 -10.02 -5.74
C SER A 24 -3.58 -11.28 -6.16
N PRO A 25 -3.83 -12.43 -5.51
CA PRO A 25 -3.29 -13.71 -5.98
C PRO A 25 -3.67 -13.96 -7.45
N ASN A 26 -2.71 -14.46 -8.23
CA ASN A 26 -2.84 -14.80 -9.65
C ASN A 26 -3.04 -13.63 -10.63
N PHE A 27 -3.14 -12.38 -10.18
CA PHE A 27 -3.29 -11.21 -11.06
C PHE A 27 -2.30 -11.24 -12.25
N PRO A 28 -2.74 -11.02 -13.51
CA PRO A 28 -4.08 -10.54 -13.92
C PRO A 28 -5.12 -11.64 -14.16
N LYS A 29 -4.86 -12.88 -13.74
CA LYS A 29 -5.84 -13.97 -13.78
C LYS A 29 -6.78 -13.89 -12.58
N VAL A 30 -7.88 -14.65 -12.67
CA VAL A 30 -8.90 -14.78 -11.62
C VAL A 30 -8.27 -15.18 -10.28
N TYR A 31 -8.64 -14.47 -9.21
CA TYR A 31 -8.20 -14.83 -7.88
C TYR A 31 -8.93 -16.09 -7.37
N PRO A 32 -8.30 -16.91 -6.51
CA PRO A 32 -8.97 -18.09 -5.96
C PRO A 32 -9.97 -17.69 -4.86
N ASN A 33 -11.04 -18.49 -4.72
CA ASN A 33 -11.91 -18.45 -3.55
C ASN A 33 -11.12 -18.87 -2.29
N HIS A 34 -11.63 -18.47 -1.13
CA HIS A 34 -11.14 -18.79 0.20
C HIS A 34 -9.65 -18.43 0.35
N LYS A 35 -9.33 -17.17 0.05
CA LYS A 35 -7.98 -16.66 0.20
C LYS A 35 -7.98 -15.44 1.08
N GLU A 36 -6.94 -15.37 1.89
CA GLU A 36 -6.57 -14.18 2.63
C GLU A 36 -5.12 -13.84 2.33
N LYS A 37 -4.86 -12.56 2.05
CA LYS A 37 -3.51 -12.02 1.91
C LYS A 37 -3.41 -10.72 2.67
N ILE A 38 -2.32 -10.60 3.44
CA ILE A 38 -2.04 -9.44 4.29
C ILE A 38 -0.70 -8.86 3.85
N TRP A 39 -0.69 -7.58 3.54
CA TRP A 39 0.51 -6.79 3.32
C TRP A 39 0.64 -5.75 4.43
N ASN A 40 1.74 -5.84 5.19
CA ASN A 40 2.13 -4.83 6.16
C ASN A 40 3.19 -3.95 5.52
N ILE A 41 2.80 -2.76 5.12
CA ILE A 41 3.65 -1.80 4.43
C ILE A 41 4.16 -0.81 5.48
N THR A 42 5.48 -0.80 5.67
CA THR A 42 6.16 0.14 6.57
C THR A 42 7.11 1.00 5.75
N VAL A 43 6.94 2.30 5.84
CA VAL A 43 7.88 3.31 5.31
C VAL A 43 8.69 3.92 6.45
N PRO A 44 9.79 4.66 6.19
CA PRO A 44 10.54 5.33 7.25
C PRO A 44 9.65 6.24 8.11
N LYS A 45 10.05 6.42 9.38
CA LYS A 45 9.37 7.37 10.26
C LYS A 45 9.43 8.79 9.68
N GLY A 46 8.35 9.55 9.84
CA GLY A 46 8.20 10.88 9.24
C GLY A 46 7.46 10.89 7.89
N TYR A 47 7.20 9.70 7.32
CA TYR A 47 6.39 9.53 6.12
C TYR A 47 5.06 8.84 6.45
N SER A 48 4.08 9.07 5.60
CA SER A 48 2.86 8.25 5.46
C SER A 48 2.96 7.37 4.21
N VAL A 49 2.13 6.35 4.13
CA VAL A 49 1.95 5.49 2.96
C VAL A 49 0.75 5.99 2.17
N ARG A 50 1.01 6.44 0.95
CA ARG A 50 -0.01 6.73 -0.06
C ARG A 50 -0.21 5.50 -0.93
N ILE A 51 -1.46 5.08 -1.16
CA ILE A 51 -1.83 3.95 -2.01
C ILE A 51 -2.96 4.32 -2.97
N TYR A 52 -2.90 3.79 -4.19
CA TYR A 52 -3.96 3.88 -5.19
C TYR A 52 -4.04 2.59 -6.01
N PHE A 53 -5.19 2.35 -6.63
CA PHE A 53 -5.45 1.16 -7.45
C PHE A 53 -5.43 1.54 -8.92
N THR A 54 -4.79 0.71 -9.73
CA THR A 54 -4.77 0.84 -11.20
C THR A 54 -5.72 -0.13 -11.88
N HIS A 55 -6.13 -1.17 -11.15
CA HIS A 55 -7.14 -2.13 -11.56
C HIS A 55 -7.88 -2.64 -10.33
N PHE A 56 -9.21 -2.70 -10.40
CA PHE A 56 -10.03 -3.26 -9.34
C PHE A 56 -11.28 -3.96 -9.90
N ASP A 57 -11.39 -5.25 -9.60
CA ASP A 57 -12.46 -6.14 -10.07
C ASP A 57 -12.64 -7.27 -9.06
N LEU A 58 -13.47 -7.03 -8.05
CA LEU A 58 -13.87 -7.97 -6.99
C LEU A 58 -15.39 -8.17 -7.03
N GLU A 59 -15.86 -9.24 -6.38
CA GLU A 59 -17.29 -9.42 -6.13
C GLU A 59 -17.88 -8.25 -5.34
N LEU A 60 -19.03 -7.74 -5.77
CA LEU A 60 -19.77 -6.70 -5.07
C LEU A 60 -20.75 -7.34 -4.08
N SER A 61 -20.76 -6.86 -2.84
CA SER A 61 -21.71 -7.27 -1.81
C SER A 61 -22.04 -6.09 -0.88
N TYR A 62 -23.14 -6.19 -0.14
CA TYR A 62 -23.53 -5.16 0.81
C TYR A 62 -22.43 -4.97 1.87
N LEU A 63 -21.94 -3.73 2.03
CA LEU A 63 -20.81 -3.40 2.91
C LEU A 63 -19.53 -4.22 2.67
N CYS A 64 -19.38 -4.81 1.48
CA CYS A 64 -18.24 -5.66 1.11
C CYS A 64 -18.01 -6.84 2.06
N GLU A 65 -19.08 -7.53 2.46
CA GLU A 65 -19.02 -8.63 3.43
C GLU A 65 -18.47 -9.94 2.86
N TYR A 66 -18.53 -10.15 1.54
CA TYR A 66 -17.99 -11.34 0.86
C TYR A 66 -16.50 -11.14 0.52
N ASP A 67 -16.23 -10.56 -0.65
CA ASP A 67 -14.88 -10.27 -1.11
C ASP A 67 -14.54 -8.80 -0.89
N TYR A 68 -13.34 -8.54 -0.35
CA TYR A 68 -12.92 -7.18 -0.07
C TYR A 68 -11.41 -6.95 -0.07
N VAL A 69 -11.05 -5.69 -0.26
CA VAL A 69 -9.77 -5.13 0.16
C VAL A 69 -10.00 -4.15 1.30
N LYS A 70 -9.44 -4.43 2.47
CA LYS A 70 -9.50 -3.56 3.64
C LYS A 70 -8.17 -2.85 3.86
N LEU A 71 -8.25 -1.54 4.01
CA LEU A 71 -7.12 -0.66 4.31
C LEU A 71 -7.21 -0.23 5.78
N SER A 72 -6.11 -0.30 6.53
CA SER A 72 -6.08 0.10 7.94
C SER A 72 -4.74 0.72 8.33
N SER A 73 -4.78 1.74 9.19
CA SER A 73 -3.61 2.44 9.73
C SER A 73 -3.94 3.02 11.11
N GLY A 74 -2.95 3.13 11.99
CA GLY A 74 -3.15 3.66 13.35
C GLY A 74 -4.23 2.92 14.16
N GLY A 75 -4.44 1.63 13.91
CA GLY A 75 -5.48 0.82 14.55
C GLY A 75 -6.92 1.09 14.08
N LYS A 76 -7.11 1.90 13.02
CA LYS A 76 -8.43 2.22 12.44
C LYS A 76 -8.53 1.76 10.99
N ALA A 77 -9.74 1.44 10.54
CA ALA A 77 -10.02 1.20 9.13
C ALA A 77 -10.07 2.52 8.36
N LEU A 78 -9.38 2.57 7.23
CA LEU A 78 -9.44 3.70 6.29
C LEU A 78 -10.54 3.48 5.25
N ALA A 79 -10.64 2.26 4.74
CA ALA A 79 -11.64 1.86 3.76
C ALA A 79 -11.81 0.33 3.73
N THR A 80 -12.99 -0.12 3.32
CA THR A 80 -13.27 -1.49 2.87
C THR A 80 -13.85 -1.38 1.47
N LEU A 81 -13.21 -2.04 0.51
CA LEU A 81 -13.42 -1.84 -0.93
C LEU A 81 -13.83 -3.16 -1.59
N CYS A 82 -14.80 -3.10 -2.49
CA CYS A 82 -15.28 -4.23 -3.30
C CYS A 82 -15.93 -3.71 -4.59
N GLY A 83 -16.38 -4.60 -5.48
CA GLY A 83 -16.94 -4.23 -6.78
C GLY A 83 -15.87 -3.97 -7.86
N ARG A 84 -16.25 -3.21 -8.90
CA ARG A 84 -15.45 -3.02 -10.11
C ARG A 84 -15.33 -1.55 -10.49
N ASP A 85 -14.17 -1.10 -10.94
CA ASP A 85 -13.93 0.31 -11.32
C ASP A 85 -14.81 0.81 -12.48
N SER A 86 -15.37 -0.09 -13.30
CA SER A 86 -16.26 0.25 -14.42
C SER A 86 -17.73 0.36 -14.05
N THR A 87 -18.09 0.11 -12.79
CA THR A 87 -19.45 0.26 -12.28
C THR A 87 -19.48 1.47 -11.35
N ASP A 88 -20.50 2.33 -11.45
CA ASP A 88 -20.71 3.49 -10.57
C ASP A 88 -21.09 3.07 -9.13
N THR A 89 -20.45 2.02 -8.61
CA THR A 89 -20.60 1.52 -7.24
C THR A 89 -19.73 2.36 -6.30
N GLU A 90 -20.30 2.81 -5.18
CA GLU A 90 -19.61 3.72 -4.25
C GLU A 90 -18.43 3.04 -3.51
N GLU A 91 -18.39 1.71 -3.49
CA GLU A 91 -17.44 0.87 -2.77
C GLU A 91 -16.13 0.58 -3.53
N ALA A 92 -16.11 0.74 -4.86
CA ALA A 92 -14.89 0.58 -5.64
C ALA A 92 -13.94 1.77 -5.40
N PRO A 93 -12.61 1.58 -5.49
CA PRO A 93 -11.67 2.67 -5.29
C PRO A 93 -11.76 3.75 -6.38
N GLY A 94 -12.01 3.37 -7.64
CA GLY A 94 -11.95 4.29 -8.77
C GLY A 94 -10.63 5.06 -8.78
N ASN A 95 -10.69 6.38 -8.98
CA ASN A 95 -9.50 7.24 -8.98
C ASN A 95 -9.10 7.75 -7.58
N ARG A 96 -9.67 7.20 -6.50
CA ARG A 96 -9.38 7.63 -5.14
C ARG A 96 -7.98 7.17 -4.72
N THR A 97 -7.34 8.00 -3.89
CA THR A 97 -6.09 7.69 -3.22
C THR A 97 -6.34 7.63 -1.72
N TYR A 98 -5.68 6.69 -1.04
CA TYR A 98 -5.76 6.54 0.42
C TYR A 98 -4.39 6.82 1.03
N ILE A 99 -4.37 7.52 2.17
CA ILE A 99 -3.15 7.92 2.88
C ILE A 99 -3.25 7.37 4.31
N SER A 100 -2.19 6.71 4.78
CA SER A 100 -2.11 6.20 6.15
C SER A 100 -1.93 7.32 7.18
N HIS A 101 -2.40 7.09 8.40
CA HIS A 101 -2.26 8.04 9.51
C HIS A 101 -0.83 8.13 10.05
N ASP A 102 -0.06 7.05 9.91
CA ASP A 102 1.33 6.93 10.34
C ASP A 102 2.18 6.26 9.24
N ASN A 103 3.39 5.84 9.58
CA ASN A 103 4.30 5.19 8.64
C ASN A 103 3.97 3.71 8.38
N HIS A 104 2.77 3.25 8.74
CA HIS A 104 2.32 1.88 8.59
C HIS A 104 0.92 1.78 7.94
N LEU A 105 0.82 0.95 6.91
CA LEU A 105 -0.43 0.62 6.25
C LEU A 105 -0.58 -0.90 6.17
N THR A 106 -1.70 -1.40 6.69
CA THR A 106 -2.11 -2.79 6.49
C THR A 106 -3.13 -2.85 5.37
N VAL A 107 -2.86 -3.70 4.38
CA VAL A 107 -3.78 -4.06 3.30
C VAL A 107 -4.17 -5.52 3.48
N VAL A 108 -5.47 -5.79 3.58
CA VAL A 108 -6.00 -7.16 3.65
C VAL A 108 -6.88 -7.41 2.45
N PHE A 109 -6.54 -8.41 1.65
CA PHE A 109 -7.43 -8.98 0.65
C PHE A 109 -8.06 -10.24 1.21
N ARG A 110 -9.38 -10.36 1.11
CA ARG A 110 -10.10 -11.58 1.46
C ARG A 110 -11.09 -11.94 0.34
N SER A 111 -11.12 -13.22 0.00
CA SER A 111 -12.19 -13.84 -0.80
C SER A 111 -12.94 -14.90 -0.01
N ASP A 112 -14.25 -14.96 -0.20
CA ASP A 112 -15.16 -15.91 0.44
C ASP A 112 -15.09 -17.30 -0.22
N TYR A 113 -16.04 -18.21 0.03
CA TYR A 113 -16.01 -19.57 -0.53
C TYR A 113 -16.46 -19.66 -2.00
N SER A 114 -17.17 -18.65 -2.52
CA SER A 114 -17.88 -18.73 -3.78
C SER A 114 -17.81 -17.42 -4.56
N ASN A 115 -17.27 -17.50 -5.77
CA ASN A 115 -17.43 -16.44 -6.76
C ASN A 115 -18.50 -16.85 -7.76
N GLU A 116 -19.55 -16.04 -7.92
CA GLU A 116 -20.55 -16.25 -8.98
C GLU A 116 -19.97 -16.01 -10.38
N LYS A 117 -18.92 -15.18 -10.48
CA LYS A 117 -18.31 -14.73 -11.73
C LYS A 117 -16.78 -14.75 -11.64
N PRO A 118 -16.06 -14.84 -12.78
CA PRO A 118 -14.61 -14.72 -12.78
C PRO A 118 -14.18 -13.26 -12.55
N PHE A 119 -13.66 -12.98 -11.34
CA PHE A 119 -13.13 -11.67 -10.97
C PHE A 119 -11.61 -11.66 -10.99
N THR A 120 -11.01 -10.67 -11.65
CA THR A 120 -9.56 -10.60 -11.91
C THR A 120 -8.75 -10.03 -10.73
N GLY A 121 -9.42 -9.46 -9.74
CA GLY A 121 -8.82 -8.98 -8.50
C GLY A 121 -8.33 -7.55 -8.62
N PHE A 122 -7.14 -7.25 -8.12
CA PHE A 122 -6.65 -5.88 -8.08
C PHE A 122 -5.14 -5.75 -8.33
N GLU A 123 -4.78 -4.56 -8.78
CA GLU A 123 -3.41 -4.05 -8.79
C GLU A 123 -3.39 -2.69 -8.08
N ALA A 124 -2.45 -2.54 -7.15
CA ALA A 124 -2.23 -1.29 -6.45
C ALA A 124 -0.75 -0.95 -6.36
N PHE A 125 -0.49 0.35 -6.30
CA PHE A 125 0.83 0.92 -6.10
C PHE A 125 0.80 1.79 -4.85
N TYR A 126 1.88 1.71 -4.08
CA TYR A 126 2.07 2.55 -2.91
C TYR A 126 3.41 3.27 -2.96
N ALA A 127 3.47 4.42 -2.29
CA ALA A 127 4.69 5.19 -2.08
C ALA A 127 4.67 5.90 -0.72
N ALA A 128 5.85 6.15 -0.19
CA ALA A 128 6.05 7.04 0.94
C ALA A 128 5.73 8.48 0.50
N GLU A 129 4.87 9.16 1.25
CA GLU A 129 4.47 10.54 1.05
C GLU A 129 4.77 11.33 2.33
N GLY A 130 5.51 12.42 2.21
CA GLY A 130 6.00 13.20 3.35
C GLY A 130 7.42 13.72 3.14
N GLU A 131 7.90 14.56 4.06
CA GLU A 131 9.23 15.15 3.95
C GLU A 131 10.32 14.12 4.27
N SER A 132 11.27 14.02 3.33
CA SER A 132 12.62 13.54 3.60
C SER A 132 13.31 14.52 4.54
N LEU A 133 13.15 14.32 5.85
CA LEU A 133 14.21 14.70 6.77
C LEU A 133 15.38 13.75 6.50
N ALA A 134 16.16 14.06 5.45
CA ALA A 134 17.47 13.46 5.30
C ALA A 134 18.19 13.62 6.65
N PRO A 135 18.92 12.59 7.14
CA PRO A 135 19.69 12.76 8.36
C PRO A 135 20.54 14.01 8.20
N LEU A 136 20.40 14.96 9.12
CA LEU A 136 21.13 16.22 9.14
C LEU A 136 22.63 15.90 9.17
N VAL A 137 23.26 15.83 8.00
CA VAL A 137 24.71 15.90 7.88
C VAL A 137 25.02 17.40 7.79
N ASP A 138 25.63 17.93 8.84
CA ASP A 138 26.16 19.30 8.94
C ASP A 138 25.17 20.47 9.09
N GLY A 139 24.01 20.25 9.73
CA GLY A 139 23.21 21.37 10.26
C GLY A 139 22.59 22.29 9.21
N ARG A 140 22.49 21.84 7.95
CA ARG A 140 21.70 22.50 6.90
C ARG A 140 20.65 21.52 6.37
N ALA A 141 19.39 21.86 6.56
CA ALA A 141 18.28 21.20 5.88
C ALA A 141 18.33 21.57 4.39
N THR A 142 18.81 20.68 3.54
CA THR A 142 18.50 20.73 2.10
C THR A 142 17.13 20.10 1.92
N ALA A 143 16.12 20.95 1.64
CA ALA A 143 14.83 20.48 1.19
C ALA A 143 15.03 19.75 -0.15
N VAL A 144 14.94 18.42 -0.12
CA VAL A 144 14.85 17.64 -1.35
C VAL A 144 13.40 17.75 -1.77
N ALA A 145 13.12 18.60 -2.75
CA ALA A 145 11.80 18.70 -3.36
C ALA A 145 11.36 17.28 -3.74
N GLY A 146 10.31 16.80 -3.07
CA GLY A 146 9.70 15.52 -3.35
C GLY A 146 9.37 15.44 -4.83
N LEU A 147 9.54 14.24 -5.39
CA LEU A 147 9.22 13.89 -6.77
C LEU A 147 7.81 14.39 -7.10
N ALA A 148 7.73 15.56 -7.73
CA ALA A 148 6.57 15.96 -8.50
C ALA A 148 6.45 14.90 -9.59
N LEU A 149 5.45 14.03 -9.48
CA LEU A 149 4.93 13.30 -10.61
C LEU A 149 4.62 14.36 -11.69
N PRO A 150 5.21 14.30 -12.89
CA PRO A 150 4.79 15.20 -13.94
C PRO A 150 3.33 14.89 -14.23
N CYS A 151 2.46 15.84 -13.89
CA CYS A 151 1.12 15.89 -14.43
C CYS A 151 1.28 16.13 -15.93
N ALA A 152 1.28 15.06 -16.71
CA ALA A 152 1.19 15.15 -18.16
C ALA A 152 -0.24 15.58 -18.50
N LEU A 153 -0.47 16.89 -18.60
CA LEU A 153 -1.53 17.40 -19.46
C LEU A 153 -1.07 17.18 -20.90
N THR A 154 -1.87 16.47 -21.69
CA THR A 154 -1.82 16.53 -23.15
C THR A 154 -3.13 17.07 -23.70
N ALA A 155 -2.96 18.14 -24.48
CA ALA A 155 -3.83 18.75 -25.49
C ALA A 155 -5.16 19.38 -25.04
#